data_AF-A0A2M7ENC5-F1
#
_entry.id   AF-A0A2M7ENC5-F1
#
_cell.length_a   1.000
_cell.length_b   1.000
_cell.length_c   1.000
_cell.angle_alpha   90.00
_cell.angle_beta   90.00
_cell.angle_gamma   90.00
#
_symmetry.space_group_name_H-M   'P 1'
#
loop_
_entity.id
_entity.type
_entity.pdbx_description
1 polymer ?
#
loop_
_entity_poly.entity_id
_entity_poly.type
_entity_poly.pdbx_seq_one_letter_code
_entity_poly.pdbx_strand_id
1 'polypeptide(L)' 'FIRVDWDTYGRGDLAQSLHIPRRSTLVLLRGDAELGRIDAGTRRRDIRALMDLGLG' A
#
# COMPACT_ATOMS: atom_id res chain seq x y z
N PHE A 1 3.13 4.13 -10.31
CA PHE A 1 3.20 3.12 -9.24
C PHE A 1 4.62 3.15 -8.67
N ILE A 2 4.77 2.93 -7.37
CA ILE A 2 6.08 2.77 -6.73
C ILE A 2 6.12 1.36 -6.13
N ARG A 3 7.21 0.63 -6.36
CA ARG A 3 7.42 -0.69 -5.76
C ARG A 3 8.53 -0.56 -4.73
N VAL A 4 8.22 -0.88 -3.49
CA VAL A 4 9.18 -0.92 -2.39
C VAL A 4 9.41 -2.37 -2.01
N ASP A 5 10.67 -2.74 -1.80
CA ASP A 5 11.03 -4.01 -1.18
C ASP A 5 10.93 -3.87 0.34
N TRP A 6 9.89 -4.44 0.93
CA TRP A 6 9.64 -4.37 2.37
C TRP A 6 10.60 -5.23 3.20
N ASP A 7 11.25 -6.23 2.60
CA ASP A 7 12.26 -7.00 3.31
C ASP A 7 13.53 -6.17 3.51
N THR A 8 13.87 -5.34 2.52
CA THR A 8 15.01 -4.42 2.58
C THR A 8 14.69 -3.16 3.38
N TYR A 9 13.51 -2.55 3.17
CA TYR A 9 13.18 -1.21 3.71
C TYR A 9 12.08 -1.20 4.76
N GLY A 10 11.60 -2.35 5.23
CA GLY A 10 10.49 -2.43 6.19
C GLY A 10 10.76 -1.79 7.55
N ARG A 11 12.01 -1.43 7.84
CA ARG A 11 12.41 -0.67 9.05
C ARG A 11 12.64 0.82 8.77
N GLY A 12 12.50 1.29 7.53
CA GLY A 12 12.66 2.71 7.21
C GLY A 12 11.47 3.55 7.67
N ASP A 13 11.69 4.85 7.83
CA ASP A 13 10.72 5.80 8.40
C ASP A 13 9.36 5.76 7.69
N LEU A 14 9.35 5.64 6.36
CA LEU A 14 8.12 5.53 5.58
C LEU A 14 7.32 4.25 5.90
N ALA A 15 8.00 3.11 6.05
CA ALA A 15 7.34 1.85 6.37
C ALA A 15 6.77 1.86 7.80
N GLN A 16 7.49 2.50 8.72
CA GLN A 16 7.04 2.68 10.11
C GLN A 16 5.87 3.65 10.20
N SER A 17 5.94 4.80 9.52
CA SER A 17 4.87 5.81 9.54
C SER A 17 3.56 5.29 8.95
N LEU A 18 3.66 4.49 7.88
CA LEU A 18 2.52 3.81 7.26
C LEU A 18 2.13 2.50 7.99
N HIS A 19 2.79 2.14 9.09
CA HIS A 19 2.52 0.92 9.85
C HIS A 19 2.44 -0.33 8.96
N ILE A 20 3.39 -0.49 8.04
CA ILE A 20 3.37 -1.60 7.08
C ILE A 20 3.66 -2.91 7.81
N PRO A 21 2.76 -3.91 7.77
CA PRO A 21 2.99 -5.20 8.41
C PRO A 21 4.07 -6.01 7.65
N ARG A 22 4.61 -7.06 8.28
CA ARG A 22 5.57 -8.01 7.66
C ARG A 22 4.89 -8.95 6.64
N ARG A 23 4.20 -8.38 5.65
CA ARG A 23 3.52 -9.06 4.54
C ARG A 23 3.34 -8.09 3.38
N SER A 24 3.10 -8.63 2.18
CA SER A 24 2.85 -7.82 0.99
C SER A 24 1.70 -6.85 1.25
N THR A 25 1.97 -5.55 1.09
CA THR A 25 1.00 -4.48 1.35
C THR A 25 0.97 -3.53 0.16
N LEU A 26 -0.22 -3.21 -0.33
CA LEU A 26 -0.45 -2.19 -1.34
C LEU A 26 -1.16 -1.01 -0.68
N VAL A 27 -0.57 0.18 -0.74
CA VAL A 27 -1.11 1.41 -0.15
C VAL A 27 -1.37 2.42 -1.26
N LEU A 28 -2.54 3.06 -1.22
CA LEU A 28 -2.90 4.18 -2.10
C LEU A 28 -2.81 5.49 -1.31
N LEU A 29 -2.00 6.42 -1.79
CA LEU A 29 -1.80 7.74 -1.20
C LEU A 29 -2.29 8.85 -2.16
N ARG A 30 -2.86 9.93 -1.60
CA ARG A 30 -3.14 11.19 -2.30
C ARG A 30 -2.55 12.34 -1.48
N GLY A 31 -1.45 12.91 -1.97
CA GLY A 31 -0.60 13.76 -1.12
C GLY A 31 -0.09 12.94 0.07
N ASP A 32 -0.29 13.47 1.28
CA ASP A 32 0.10 12.82 2.53
C ASP A 32 -1.01 11.93 3.14
N ALA A 33 -2.17 11.82 2.48
CA ALA A 33 -3.30 11.05 2.98
C ALA A 33 -3.34 9.63 2.40
N GLU A 34 -3.53 8.62 3.26
CA GLU A 34 -3.87 7.26 2.85
C GLU A 34 -5.35 7.18 2.47
N LEU A 35 -5.64 6.82 1.21
CA LEU A 35 -7.00 6.61 0.71
C LEU A 35 -7.46 5.18 0.93
N GLY A 36 -6.53 4.23 0.96
CA GLY A 36 -6.84 2.83 1.25
C GLY A 36 -5.64 1.90 1.13
N ARG A 37 -5.80 0.67 1.61
CA ARG A 37 -4.78 -0.38 1.48
C ARG A 37 -5.35 -1.77 1.30
N ILE A 38 -4.47 -2.66 0.84
CA ILE A 38 -4.69 -4.11 0.81
C ILE A 38 -3.50 -4.80 1.48
N ASP A 39 -3.80 -5.55 2.54
CA ASP A 39 -2.84 -6.38 3.28
C ASP A 39 -2.92 -7.83 2.81
N ALA A 40 -1.83 -8.37 2.26
CA ALA A 40 -1.69 -9.74 1.73
C ALA A 40 -2.77 -10.19 0.73
N GLY A 41 -3.68 -9.31 0.33
CA GLY A 41 -4.77 -9.62 -0.60
C GLY A 41 -4.30 -9.59 -2.05
N THR A 42 -4.59 -10.65 -2.79
CA THR A 42 -4.23 -10.80 -4.22
C THR A 42 -5.44 -10.89 -5.14
N ARG A 43 -6.66 -10.76 -4.59
CA ARG A 43 -7.89 -10.84 -5.39
C ARG A 43 -7.97 -9.64 -6.33
N ARG A 44 -8.07 -9.92 -7.64
CA ARG A 44 -8.18 -8.88 -8.68
C ARG A 44 -9.25 -7.83 -8.41
N ARG A 45 -10.40 -8.25 -7.86
CA ARG A 45 -11.52 -7.33 -7.57
C ARG A 45 -11.16 -6.31 -6.49
N ASP A 46 -10.42 -6.73 -5.47
CA ASP A 46 -10.04 -5.86 -4.35
C ASP A 46 -8.99 -4.86 -4.83
N ILE A 47 -8.00 -5.33 -5.61
CA ILE A 47 -6.99 -4.46 -6.26
C ILE A 47 -7.65 -3.45 -7.20
N ARG A 48 -8.63 -3.89 -8.02
CA ARG A 48 -9.37 -2.99 -8.91
C ARG A 48 -10.11 -1.91 -8.12
N ALA A 49 -10.84 -2.28 -7.07
CA ALA A 49 -11.57 -1.32 -6.25
C ALA A 49 -10.64 -0.26 -5.62
N LEU A 50 -9.44 -0.67 -5.18
CA LEU A 50 -8.43 0.27 -4.68
C LEU A 50 -7.94 1.21 -5.79
N MET A 51 -7.71 0.72 -7.01
CA MET A 51 -7.29 1.56 -8.14
C MET A 51 -8.39 2.54 -8.56
N ASP A 52 -9.64 2.09 -8.62
CA ASP A 52 -10.79 2.91 -8.98
C ASP A 52 -10.96 4.08 -7.99
N LEU A 53 -10.71 3.85 -6.69
CA LEU A 53 -10.71 4.90 -5.66
C LEU A 53 -9.66 6.00 -5.92
N GLY A 54 -8.51 5.64 -6.50
CA GLY A 54 -7.44 6.60 -6.79
C GLY A 54 -7.70 7.44 -8.04
N LEU A 55 -8.50 6.91 -8.97
CA LEU A 55 -8.81 7.53 -10.26
C LEU A 55 -10.07 8.41 -10.23
N GLY A 56 -10.90 8.31 -9.18
CA GLY A 56 -12.04 9.19 -8.92
C GLY A 56 -11.65 10.49 -8.24
#